data_AF-A0A3B5KAU4-F1
#
_entry.id   AF-A0A3B5KAU4-F1
#
_cell.length_a   1.000
_cell.length_b   1.000
_cell.length_c   1.000
_cell.angle_alpha   90.00
_cell.angle_beta   90.00
_cell.angle_gamma   90.00
#
_symmetry.space_group_name_H-M   'P 1'
#
loop_
_entity.id
_entity.type
_entity.pdbx_description
1 polymer ?
#
loop_
_entity_poly.entity_id
_entity_poly.type
_entity_poly.pdbx_seq_one_letter_code
_entity_poly.pdbx_strand_id
1 'polypeptide(L)'
;MLENIQQVLRSLILLGKQSQRRGCKTTGGLLVLLWAEPATPQSLNCSVAAAGSWCTGIKIEALQPVLADLKESSSNCVWSSLQPDPEELCAFTDLYGPLRLLLSFQMKPAACLGPDWCSRVEEFLHTFSLANARIQVHFKFSFNHQRVQREFRGKIKTKVSLTNQSPLFVDVTSQTQPPEWLHNGRWCQGGHPIIGDPLSLSVPPAAMDQGLFGELSMQPFSFLSPCVLQYPNLPTRLAHIQVFVCCPSNVTITAPPSFFQNLPAHLDCEELGLRAIYRSTSKDPLHSGGTVYTVEELENHEDKERQQNLPPLQQRLLLFLLLHYNDPFTVQLSDVVATEVSIERHLEDILNNSKQAVVRAFQTEIKKTLKAQNRRKKASQASYI
;
A
#
# COMPACT_ATOMS: atom_id res chain seq x y z
N MET A 1 -5.80 0.12 17.76
CA MET A 1 -6.02 1.43 17.12
C MET A 1 -5.59 1.47 15.66
N LEU A 2 -4.42 0.94 15.25
CA LEU A 2 -4.02 0.95 13.83
C LEU A 2 -4.94 0.03 13.02
N GLU A 3 -5.23 -1.13 13.59
CA GLU A 3 -6.26 -2.06 13.12
C GLU A 3 -7.61 -1.37 12.95
N ASN A 4 -8.01 -0.51 13.89
CA ASN A 4 -9.28 0.24 13.79
C ASN A 4 -9.27 1.21 12.60
N ILE A 5 -8.17 1.95 12.39
CA ILE A 5 -8.00 2.83 11.23
C ILE A 5 -8.05 2.00 9.94
N GLN A 6 -7.37 0.85 9.91
CA GLN A 6 -7.41 -0.07 8.78
C GLN A 6 -8.84 -0.55 8.49
N GLN A 7 -9.61 -1.01 9.50
CA GLN A 7 -10.99 -1.47 9.30
C GLN A 7 -11.92 -0.37 8.79
N VAL A 8 -11.78 0.85 9.32
CA VAL A 8 -12.51 2.01 8.83
C VAL A 8 -12.18 2.22 7.36
N LEU A 9 -10.90 2.30 6.98
CA LEU A 9 -10.50 2.47 5.58
C LEU A 9 -10.96 1.33 4.67
N ARG A 10 -10.92 0.07 5.11
CA ARG A 10 -11.43 -1.08 4.34
C ARG A 10 -12.89 -0.88 4.00
N SER A 11 -13.71 -0.60 5.00
CA SER A 11 -15.15 -0.40 4.87
C SER A 11 -15.47 0.73 3.88
N LEU A 12 -14.71 1.82 3.97
CA LEU A 12 -14.90 2.99 3.12
C LEU A 12 -14.53 2.75 1.67
N ILE A 13 -13.42 2.05 1.41
CA ILE A 13 -13.04 1.69 0.05
C ILE A 13 -14.05 0.71 -0.54
N LEU A 14 -14.50 -0.28 0.24
CA LEU A 14 -15.51 -1.25 -0.21
C LEU A 14 -16.83 -0.55 -0.58
N LEU A 15 -17.29 0.40 0.24
CA LEU A 15 -18.45 1.23 -0.06
C LEU A 15 -18.25 2.07 -1.33
N GLY A 16 -17.07 2.69 -1.49
CA GLY A 16 -16.72 3.42 -2.70
C GLY A 16 -16.70 2.53 -3.96
N LYS A 17 -16.24 1.29 -3.85
CA LYS A 17 -16.28 0.31 -4.95
C LYS A 17 -17.72 -0.09 -5.28
N GLN A 18 -18.58 -0.29 -4.28
CA GLN A 18 -20.00 -0.58 -4.50
C GLN A 18 -20.73 0.57 -5.21
N SER A 19 -20.46 1.83 -4.83
CA SER A 19 -21.08 3.00 -5.48
C SER A 19 -20.57 3.21 -6.91
N GLN A 20 -19.28 2.92 -7.18
CA GLN A 20 -18.75 2.91 -8.55
C GLN A 20 -19.43 1.87 -9.46
N ARG A 21 -19.71 0.66 -8.94
CA ARG A 21 -20.45 -0.37 -9.70
C ARG A 21 -21.86 0.08 -10.06
N ARG A 22 -22.46 1.00 -9.28
CA ARG A 22 -23.77 1.61 -9.56
C ARG A 22 -23.70 2.84 -10.47
N GLY A 23 -22.51 3.18 -11.00
CA GLY A 23 -22.31 4.30 -11.92
C GLY A 23 -22.23 5.68 -11.26
N CYS A 24 -22.12 5.75 -9.93
CA CYS A 24 -22.01 7.02 -9.22
C CYS A 24 -20.61 7.66 -9.41
N LYS A 25 -20.58 8.99 -9.49
CA LYS A 25 -19.32 9.76 -9.50
C LYS A 25 -18.63 9.62 -8.15
N THR A 26 -17.30 9.49 -8.13
CA THR A 26 -16.51 9.38 -6.89
C THR A 26 -15.85 10.69 -6.51
N THR A 27 -16.66 11.74 -6.35
CA THR A 27 -16.20 13.02 -5.79
C THR A 27 -16.84 13.24 -4.43
N GLY A 28 -16.07 13.79 -3.49
CA GLY A 28 -16.51 14.14 -2.16
C GLY A 28 -15.43 14.00 -1.09
N GLY A 29 -15.84 14.04 0.17
CA GLY A 29 -14.94 13.97 1.31
C GLY A 29 -15.42 12.97 2.35
N LEU A 30 -14.47 12.38 3.08
CA LEU A 30 -14.70 11.71 4.35
C LEU A 30 -13.90 12.36 5.48
N LEU A 31 -14.54 12.52 6.63
CA LEU A 31 -13.95 12.90 7.90
C LEU A 31 -14.08 11.74 8.89
N VAL A 32 -12.95 11.27 9.42
CA VAL A 32 -12.89 10.34 10.55
C VAL A 32 -12.20 11.06 11.69
N LEU A 33 -12.92 11.17 12.81
CA LEU A 33 -12.46 11.80 14.03
C LEU A 33 -12.38 10.77 15.13
N LEU A 34 -11.22 10.70 15.77
CA LEU A 34 -10.96 9.79 16.88
C LEU A 34 -10.44 10.58 18.07
N TRP A 35 -11.09 10.46 19.23
CA TRP A 35 -10.66 11.14 20.44
C TRP A 35 -10.82 10.28 21.69
N ALA A 36 -10.02 10.58 22.72
CA ALA A 36 -10.09 9.91 24.01
C ALA A 36 -10.59 10.89 25.09
N GLU A 37 -11.59 10.49 25.86
CA GLU A 37 -12.10 11.30 26.97
C GLU A 37 -11.25 11.15 28.24
N PRO A 38 -11.12 12.21 29.06
CA PRO A 38 -10.30 12.19 30.27
C PRO A 38 -10.88 11.33 31.40
N ALA A 39 -12.17 11.00 31.38
CA ALA A 39 -12.83 10.31 32.50
C ALA A 39 -12.62 8.79 32.49
N THR A 40 -12.30 8.19 31.33
CA THR A 40 -11.99 6.75 31.23
C THR A 40 -10.80 6.53 30.27
N PRO A 41 -9.60 6.20 30.76
CA PRO A 41 -8.38 6.07 29.94
C PRO A 41 -8.38 4.90 28.95
N GLN A 42 -9.51 4.16 28.85
CA GLN A 42 -9.71 3.03 27.94
C GLN A 42 -10.79 3.31 26.88
N SER A 43 -11.51 4.44 26.93
CA SER A 43 -12.56 4.73 25.94
C SER A 43 -12.05 5.55 24.76
N LEU A 44 -12.12 4.98 23.55
CA LEU A 44 -11.86 5.66 22.29
C LEU A 44 -13.18 5.99 21.59
N ASN A 45 -13.47 7.27 21.43
CA ASN A 45 -14.62 7.75 20.69
C ASN A 45 -14.28 7.92 19.21
N CYS A 46 -15.23 7.59 18.33
CA CYS A 46 -15.09 7.71 16.89
C CYS A 46 -16.34 8.38 16.28
N SER A 47 -16.12 9.42 15.47
CA SER A 47 -17.15 9.98 14.60
C SER A 47 -16.72 9.91 13.15
N VAL A 48 -17.65 9.52 12.28
CA VAL A 48 -17.44 9.46 10.84
C VAL A 48 -18.47 10.37 10.17
N ALA A 49 -18.01 11.31 9.36
CA ALA A 49 -18.85 12.19 8.55
C ALA A 49 -18.44 12.10 7.09
N ALA A 50 -19.41 12.11 6.19
CA ALA A 50 -19.21 11.76 4.80
C ALA A 50 -20.05 12.69 3.92
N ALA A 51 -19.50 13.22 2.84
CA ALA A 51 -20.24 14.15 1.99
C ALA A 51 -19.76 14.22 0.53
N GLY A 52 -20.66 14.61 -0.37
CA GLY A 52 -20.46 14.57 -1.82
C GLY A 52 -21.03 13.30 -2.47
N SER A 53 -20.88 13.21 -3.81
CA SER A 53 -21.46 12.12 -4.61
C SER A 53 -20.92 10.72 -4.33
N TRP A 54 -19.77 10.60 -3.66
CA TRP A 54 -19.29 9.29 -3.20
C TRP A 54 -20.20 8.66 -2.13
N CYS A 55 -20.96 9.46 -1.39
CA CYS A 55 -21.92 9.01 -0.37
C CYS A 55 -23.31 8.67 -0.91
N THR A 56 -23.63 9.02 -2.16
CA THR A 56 -25.00 8.84 -2.66
C THR A 56 -25.38 7.36 -2.67
N GLY A 57 -26.43 7.02 -1.92
CA GLY A 57 -26.92 5.64 -1.79
C GLY A 57 -26.26 4.82 -0.69
N ILE A 58 -25.33 5.39 0.09
CA ILE A 58 -24.79 4.75 1.30
C ILE A 58 -25.74 5.06 2.46
N LYS A 59 -26.36 4.02 3.03
CA LYS A 59 -27.07 4.14 4.31
C LYS A 59 -26.04 4.10 5.43
N ILE A 60 -26.00 5.11 6.29
CA ILE A 60 -25.12 5.14 7.48
C ILE A 60 -25.35 3.92 8.37
N GLU A 61 -26.57 3.38 8.39
CA GLU A 61 -26.95 2.09 8.99
C GLU A 61 -26.06 0.92 8.56
N ALA A 62 -25.51 0.94 7.33
CA ALA A 62 -24.61 -0.12 6.83
C ALA A 62 -23.18 -0.01 7.41
N LEU A 63 -22.80 1.17 7.93
CA LEU A 63 -21.55 1.38 8.64
C LEU A 63 -21.69 1.12 10.14
N GLN A 64 -22.91 1.16 10.69
CA GLN A 64 -23.16 0.94 12.12
C GLN A 64 -22.64 -0.41 12.64
N PRO A 65 -22.78 -1.55 11.93
CA PRO A 65 -22.23 -2.83 12.38
C PRO A 65 -20.72 -2.79 12.46
N VAL A 66 -20.04 -2.23 11.46
CA VAL A 66 -18.58 -2.15 11.46
C VAL A 66 -18.07 -1.18 12.53
N LEU A 67 -18.78 -0.07 12.75
CA LEU A 67 -18.51 0.86 13.86
C LEU A 67 -18.86 0.26 15.23
N ALA A 68 -19.79 -0.70 15.30
CA ALA A 68 -20.16 -1.45 16.49
C ALA A 68 -19.19 -2.60 16.78
N ASP A 69 -18.66 -3.30 15.79
CA ASP A 69 -17.59 -4.29 15.95
C ASP A 69 -16.29 -3.60 16.43
N LEU A 70 -16.05 -2.36 15.98
CA LEU A 70 -15.01 -1.48 16.52
C LEU A 70 -15.26 -1.12 18.00
N LYS A 71 -16.52 -1.05 18.42
CA LYS A 71 -16.97 -0.80 19.81
C LYS A 71 -16.85 -2.05 20.69
N GLU A 72 -16.98 -3.25 20.15
CA GLU A 72 -16.84 -4.51 20.91
C GLU A 72 -15.38 -4.98 21.04
N SER A 73 -14.56 -4.79 19.99
CA SER A 73 -13.12 -5.08 20.02
C SER A 73 -12.31 -4.11 20.90
N SER A 74 -12.91 -2.97 21.26
CA SER A 74 -12.42 -2.05 22.29
C SER A 74 -13.34 -2.08 23.50
N SER A 75 -13.13 -3.08 24.36
CA SER A 75 -13.95 -3.35 25.55
C SER A 75 -14.36 -2.08 26.32
N ASN A 76 -15.69 -1.94 26.49
CA ASN A 76 -16.44 -0.97 27.31
C ASN A 76 -16.37 0.51 26.91
N CYS A 77 -17.14 0.90 25.87
CA CYS A 77 -17.42 2.31 25.55
C CYS A 77 -18.92 2.61 25.48
N VAL A 78 -19.40 3.46 26.40
CA VAL A 78 -20.67 4.19 26.26
C VAL A 78 -20.40 5.41 25.37
N TRP A 79 -21.20 5.57 24.32
CA TRP A 79 -21.05 6.69 23.38
C TRP A 79 -21.72 7.94 23.95
N SER A 80 -20.95 8.96 24.31
CA SER A 80 -21.40 10.35 24.37
C SER A 80 -21.09 11.00 23.03
N SER A 81 -22.12 11.44 22.31
CA SER A 81 -21.99 12.19 21.06
C SER A 81 -21.38 13.56 21.32
N LEU A 82 -20.05 13.66 21.36
CA LEU A 82 -19.38 14.94 21.23
C LEU A 82 -19.37 15.32 19.76
N GLN A 83 -20.03 16.44 19.45
CA GLN A 83 -20.06 17.00 18.11
C GLN A 83 -18.62 17.33 17.66
N PRO A 84 -18.30 17.07 16.38
CA PRO A 84 -17.00 17.42 15.83
C PRO A 84 -16.76 18.94 15.96
N ASP A 85 -15.49 19.36 16.01
CA ASP A 85 -15.14 20.79 15.99
C ASP A 85 -15.83 21.48 14.80
N PRO A 86 -16.73 22.46 15.04
CA PRO A 86 -17.53 23.11 14.00
C PRO A 86 -16.67 23.72 12.89
N GLU A 87 -15.46 24.19 13.21
CA GLU A 87 -14.55 24.77 12.22
C GLU A 87 -13.97 23.72 11.26
N GLU A 88 -13.65 22.52 11.75
CA GLU A 88 -13.19 21.41 10.90
C GLU A 88 -14.30 20.85 10.02
N LEU A 89 -15.53 20.79 10.55
CA LEU A 89 -16.73 20.40 9.80
C LEU A 89 -17.06 21.41 8.70
N CYS A 90 -17.06 22.72 9.00
CA CYS A 90 -17.33 23.78 8.04
C CYS A 90 -16.26 23.83 6.94
N ALA A 91 -14.97 23.77 7.30
CA ALA A 91 -13.88 23.71 6.33
C ALA A 91 -13.95 22.45 5.45
N PHE A 92 -14.37 21.31 6.02
CA PHE A 92 -14.58 20.08 5.26
C PHE A 92 -15.77 20.22 4.29
N THR A 93 -16.85 20.87 4.70
CA THR A 93 -18.01 21.12 3.83
C THR A 93 -17.77 22.11 2.70
N ASP A 94 -16.88 23.07 2.91
CA ASP A 94 -16.58 24.09 1.90
C ASP A 94 -15.64 23.56 0.79
N LEU A 95 -15.02 22.40 1.00
CA LEU A 95 -13.95 21.85 0.15
C LEU A 95 -14.38 20.82 -0.90
N TYR A 96 -15.67 20.62 -1.19
CA TYR A 96 -16.10 19.49 -2.02
C TYR A 96 -15.65 19.56 -3.49
N GLY A 97 -14.54 18.84 -3.76
CA GLY A 97 -13.96 18.51 -5.07
C GLY A 97 -13.55 17.03 -5.14
N PRO A 98 -12.33 16.66 -5.61
CA PRO A 98 -11.89 15.26 -5.71
C PRO A 98 -11.90 14.53 -4.35
N LEU A 99 -11.87 13.19 -4.33
CA LEU A 99 -11.99 12.38 -3.11
C LEU A 99 -10.92 12.74 -2.05
N ARG A 100 -11.33 13.39 -0.96
CA ARG A 100 -10.48 13.78 0.18
C ARG A 100 -10.84 12.96 1.41
N LEU A 101 -9.83 12.54 2.16
CA LEU A 101 -9.97 11.82 3.42
C LEU A 101 -9.26 12.64 4.50
N LEU A 102 -9.99 13.12 5.50
CA LEU A 102 -9.43 13.78 6.67
C LEU A 102 -9.51 12.81 7.86
N LEU A 103 -8.35 12.45 8.39
CA LEU A 103 -8.20 11.66 9.60
C LEU A 103 -7.65 12.58 10.69
N SER A 104 -8.46 12.85 11.72
CA SER A 104 -8.10 13.78 12.79
C SER A 104 -8.20 13.06 14.14
N PHE A 105 -7.10 13.10 14.89
CA PHE A 105 -6.92 12.39 16.14
C PHE A 105 -6.60 13.37 17.27
N GLN A 106 -7.39 13.33 18.34
CA GLN A 106 -7.16 14.15 19.53
C GLN A 106 -7.03 13.25 20.75
N MET A 107 -5.79 13.10 21.24
CA MET A 107 -5.49 12.16 22.31
C MET A 107 -4.90 12.88 23.52
N LYS A 108 -5.48 12.63 24.69
CA LYS A 108 -4.89 12.98 26.00
C LYS A 108 -3.90 11.88 26.43
N PRO A 109 -2.96 12.16 27.35
CA PRO A 109 -1.93 11.20 27.74
C PRO A 109 -2.58 10.00 28.44
N ALA A 110 -2.80 8.94 27.69
CA ALA A 110 -3.08 7.61 28.23
C ALA A 110 -1.75 6.83 28.23
N ALA A 111 -1.51 6.05 29.28
CA ALA A 111 -0.35 5.16 29.42
C ALA A 111 -0.22 4.09 28.30
N CYS A 112 -1.17 4.04 27.36
CA CYS A 112 -1.34 3.00 26.35
C CYS A 112 -0.73 3.32 24.97
N LEU A 113 -0.18 4.51 24.74
CA LEU A 113 0.39 4.89 23.44
C LEU A 113 1.92 4.84 23.47
N GLY A 114 2.48 3.89 22.73
CA GLY A 114 3.93 3.80 22.54
C GLY A 114 4.49 5.01 21.76
N PRO A 115 5.77 5.37 21.95
CA PRO A 115 6.39 6.54 21.34
C PRO A 115 6.35 6.52 19.80
N ASP A 116 6.32 5.33 19.19
CA ASP A 116 6.36 5.15 17.74
C ASP A 116 4.98 5.13 17.06
N TRP A 117 3.89 5.29 17.82
CA TRP A 117 2.52 5.15 17.31
C TRP A 117 2.24 6.06 16.10
N CYS A 118 2.59 7.34 16.21
CA CYS A 118 2.35 8.31 15.14
C CYS A 118 3.12 7.92 13.87
N SER A 119 4.37 7.48 14.00
CA SER A 119 5.19 7.04 12.86
C SER A 119 4.60 5.81 12.16
N ARG A 120 4.06 4.84 12.91
CA ARG A 120 3.39 3.66 12.33
C ARG A 120 2.13 4.03 11.55
N VAL A 121 1.35 5.00 12.04
CA VAL A 121 0.18 5.50 11.32
C VAL A 121 0.60 6.26 10.07
N GLU A 122 1.61 7.14 10.17
CA GLU A 122 2.15 7.86 9.00
C GLU A 122 2.66 6.91 7.92
N GLU A 123 3.41 5.87 8.30
CA GLU A 123 3.90 4.81 7.41
C GLU A 123 2.74 4.07 6.73
N PHE A 124 1.74 3.67 7.50
CA PHE A 124 0.55 3.03 6.96
C PHE A 124 -0.20 3.95 5.97
N LEU A 125 -0.45 5.21 6.33
CA LEU A 125 -1.14 6.16 5.46
C LEU A 125 -0.34 6.49 4.19
N HIS A 126 0.99 6.55 4.31
CA HIS A 126 1.89 6.69 3.16
C HIS A 126 1.70 5.51 2.20
N THR A 127 1.81 4.27 2.67
CA THR A 127 1.62 3.09 1.81
C THR A 127 0.21 2.97 1.24
N PHE A 128 -0.81 3.27 2.05
CA PHE A 128 -2.20 3.33 1.58
C PHE A 128 -2.36 4.33 0.44
N SER A 129 -1.71 5.50 0.52
CA SER A 129 -1.76 6.52 -0.53
C SER A 129 -1.06 6.10 -1.83
N LEU A 130 -0.04 5.22 -1.75
CA LEU A 130 0.61 4.65 -2.93
C LEU A 130 -0.33 3.76 -3.73
N ALA A 131 -1.11 2.91 -3.04
CA ALA A 131 -2.09 2.03 -3.69
C ALA A 131 -3.40 2.75 -4.06
N ASN A 132 -3.70 3.88 -3.39
CA ASN A 132 -4.96 4.62 -3.55
C ASN A 132 -4.71 6.09 -3.96
N ALA A 133 -3.92 6.32 -5.01
CA ALA A 133 -3.44 7.65 -5.40
C ALA A 133 -4.54 8.66 -5.77
N ARG A 134 -5.78 8.20 -5.99
CA ARG A 134 -6.95 9.08 -6.17
C ARG A 134 -7.41 9.75 -4.89
N ILE A 135 -7.08 9.19 -3.73
CA ILE A 135 -7.48 9.67 -2.42
C ILE A 135 -6.38 10.59 -1.90
N GLN A 136 -6.77 11.80 -1.52
CA GLN A 136 -5.89 12.73 -0.81
C GLN A 136 -6.15 12.56 0.69
N VAL A 137 -5.13 12.16 1.45
CA VAL A 137 -5.26 11.93 2.89
C VAL A 137 -4.65 13.09 3.65
N HIS A 138 -5.47 13.75 4.48
CA HIS A 138 -5.04 14.74 5.44
C HIS A 138 -5.01 14.08 6.82
N PHE A 139 -3.84 13.98 7.43
CA PHE A 139 -3.65 13.43 8.76
C PHE A 139 -3.38 14.58 9.72
N LYS A 140 -4.19 14.68 10.77
CA LYS A 140 -4.00 15.60 11.89
C LYS A 140 -3.93 14.78 13.17
N PHE A 141 -2.90 15.01 13.97
CA PHE A 141 -2.73 14.38 15.27
C PHE A 141 -2.37 15.44 16.30
N SER A 142 -3.09 15.43 17.42
CA SER A 142 -2.82 16.33 18.54
C SER A 142 -2.64 15.51 19.82
N PHE A 143 -1.50 15.73 20.48
CA PHE A 143 -1.11 15.07 21.73
C PHE A 143 -0.27 16.02 22.59
N ASN A 144 -0.64 16.20 23.86
CA ASN A 144 0.11 17.04 24.81
C ASN A 144 0.58 18.39 24.23
N HIS A 145 -0.32 19.14 23.57
CA HIS A 145 -0.05 20.43 22.91
C HIS A 145 0.88 20.37 21.69
N GLN A 146 1.42 19.20 21.33
CA GLN A 146 2.06 18.97 20.04
C GLN A 146 1.00 18.65 18.99
N ARG A 147 1.09 19.33 17.85
CA ARG A 147 0.22 19.11 16.70
C ARG A 147 1.07 18.67 15.52
N VAL A 148 0.78 17.48 15.02
CA VAL A 148 1.35 16.93 13.78
C VAL A 148 0.29 17.05 12.71
N GLN A 149 0.67 17.60 11.56
CA GLN A 149 -0.18 17.64 10.37
C GLN A 149 0.63 17.15 9.17
N ARG A 150 0.06 16.19 8.44
CA ARG A 150 0.64 15.60 7.23
C ARG A 150 -0.41 15.50 6.15
N GLU A 151 0.06 15.57 4.91
CA GLU A 151 -0.76 15.34 3.73
C GLU A 151 -0.09 14.26 2.88
N PHE A 152 -0.86 13.22 2.56
CA PHE A 152 -0.44 12.15 1.66
C PHE A 152 -1.25 12.24 0.38
N ARG A 153 -0.56 12.49 -0.73
CA ARG A 153 -1.17 12.66 -2.04
C ARG A 153 -0.24 12.18 -3.13
N GLY A 154 -0.74 11.29 -4.00
CA GLY A 154 -0.02 10.92 -5.21
C GLY A 154 0.09 12.07 -6.19
N LYS A 155 1.32 12.40 -6.61
CA LYS A 155 1.57 13.47 -7.59
C LYS A 155 1.32 12.97 -9.01
N ILE A 156 1.82 11.78 -9.33
CA ILE A 156 1.67 11.14 -10.63
C ILE A 156 0.89 9.85 -10.47
N LYS A 157 -0.30 9.82 -11.05
CA LYS A 157 -1.26 8.73 -10.88
C LYS A 157 -1.31 7.92 -12.16
N THR A 158 -1.03 6.63 -12.07
CA THR A 158 -1.15 5.72 -13.21
C THR A 158 -2.31 4.77 -13.01
N LYS A 159 -3.11 4.59 -14.06
CA LYS A 159 -4.21 3.63 -14.09
C LYS A 159 -3.66 2.23 -14.37
N VAL A 160 -3.85 1.31 -13.44
CA VAL A 160 -3.54 -0.11 -13.58
C VAL A 160 -4.86 -0.84 -13.84
N SER A 161 -5.01 -1.40 -15.03
CA SER A 161 -6.22 -2.12 -15.42
C SER A 161 -6.05 -3.59 -15.06
N LEU A 162 -6.82 -4.04 -14.07
CA LEU A 162 -6.76 -5.39 -13.53
C LEU A 162 -7.79 -6.29 -14.21
N THR A 163 -7.47 -7.57 -14.35
CA THR A 163 -8.38 -8.56 -14.93
C THR A 163 -9.66 -8.66 -14.09
N ASN A 164 -10.82 -8.54 -14.74
CA ASN A 164 -12.15 -8.66 -14.12
C ASN A 164 -12.44 -7.66 -12.98
N GLN A 165 -11.77 -6.52 -12.93
CA GLN A 165 -11.92 -5.54 -11.84
C GLN A 165 -11.90 -4.08 -12.26
N SER A 166 -12.39 -3.24 -11.35
CA SER A 166 -12.26 -1.80 -11.46
C SER A 166 -10.78 -1.41 -11.48
N PRO A 167 -10.39 -0.45 -12.33
CA PRO A 167 -9.00 -0.05 -12.45
C PRO A 167 -8.47 0.59 -11.17
N LEU A 168 -7.27 0.20 -10.77
CA LEU A 168 -6.55 0.77 -9.65
C LEU A 168 -5.79 2.03 -10.08
N PHE A 169 -5.66 3.01 -9.20
CA PHE A 169 -4.85 4.21 -9.45
C PHE A 169 -3.73 4.26 -8.43
N VAL A 170 -2.51 4.05 -8.92
CA VAL A 170 -1.32 3.95 -8.08
C VAL A 170 -0.44 5.19 -8.24
N ASP A 171 0.23 5.57 -7.16
CA ASP A 171 1.20 6.64 -7.19
C ASP A 171 2.52 6.06 -7.69
N VAL A 172 2.98 6.60 -8.81
CA VAL A 172 4.23 6.19 -9.44
C VAL A 172 5.29 7.27 -9.34
N THR A 173 5.06 8.32 -8.55
CA THR A 173 5.95 9.47 -8.43
C THR A 173 7.36 9.05 -8.01
N SER A 174 8.37 9.48 -8.77
CA SER A 174 9.76 9.38 -8.36
C SER A 174 10.18 10.64 -7.60
N GLN A 175 10.81 10.47 -6.44
CA GLN A 175 11.46 11.56 -5.71
C GLN A 175 12.89 11.83 -6.18
N THR A 176 13.45 10.92 -6.98
CA THR A 176 14.81 11.06 -7.52
C THR A 176 14.83 12.15 -8.58
N GLN A 177 15.65 13.19 -8.36
CA GLN A 177 15.87 14.24 -9.33
C GLN A 177 16.70 13.72 -10.52
N PRO A 178 16.46 14.22 -11.74
CA PRO A 178 17.31 13.89 -12.86
C PRO A 178 18.75 14.35 -12.57
N PRO A 179 19.78 13.56 -12.92
CA PRO A 179 21.17 14.01 -12.86
C PRO A 179 21.37 15.29 -13.65
N GLU A 180 22.23 16.20 -13.16
CA GLU A 180 22.41 17.53 -13.76
C GLU A 180 22.77 17.46 -15.25
N TRP A 181 23.64 16.55 -15.66
CA TRP A 181 24.07 16.36 -17.05
C TRP A 181 22.95 15.95 -18.03
N LEU A 182 21.76 15.59 -17.55
CA LEU A 182 20.55 15.37 -18.35
C LEU A 182 19.78 16.69 -18.59
N HIS A 183 20.47 17.72 -19.07
CA HIS A 183 19.91 19.08 -19.19
C HIS A 183 18.75 19.21 -20.21
N ASN A 184 18.63 18.32 -21.20
CA ASN A 184 17.73 18.52 -22.37
C ASN A 184 16.77 17.36 -22.69
N GLY A 185 16.75 16.29 -21.88
CA GLY A 185 15.89 15.14 -22.16
C GLY A 185 14.59 15.16 -21.35
N ARG A 186 13.53 14.56 -21.89
CA ARG A 186 12.27 14.37 -21.15
C ARG A 186 12.50 13.33 -20.05
N TRP A 187 12.74 13.76 -18.82
CA TRP A 187 12.81 12.83 -17.68
C TRP A 187 11.43 12.25 -17.39
N CYS A 188 11.32 10.93 -17.24
CA CYS A 188 10.09 10.34 -16.77
C CYS A 188 9.93 10.65 -15.28
N GLN A 189 8.99 11.52 -14.95
CA GLN A 189 8.75 11.94 -13.57
C GLN A 189 8.10 10.83 -12.72
N GLY A 190 7.58 9.77 -13.34
CA GLY A 190 6.94 8.64 -12.68
C GLY A 190 7.45 7.27 -13.13
N GLY A 191 6.82 6.22 -12.64
CA GLY A 191 7.02 4.83 -13.03
C GLY A 191 5.99 4.34 -14.05
N HIS A 192 6.34 3.28 -14.79
CA HIS A 192 5.43 2.58 -15.70
C HIS A 192 5.13 1.19 -15.11
N PRO A 193 3.92 0.97 -14.56
CA PRO A 193 3.51 -0.32 -14.04
C PRO A 193 3.49 -1.39 -15.13
N ILE A 194 4.11 -2.52 -14.83
CA ILE A 194 4.02 -3.78 -15.55
C ILE A 194 3.08 -4.65 -14.73
N ILE A 195 2.07 -5.23 -15.38
CA ILE A 195 1.07 -6.08 -14.73
C ILE A 195 1.49 -7.52 -14.98
N GLY A 196 1.60 -8.29 -13.90
CA GLY A 196 1.89 -9.71 -13.98
C GLY A 196 0.68 -10.54 -14.35
N ASP A 197 0.82 -11.86 -14.30
CA ASP A 197 -0.30 -12.77 -14.55
C ASP A 197 -1.01 -13.05 -13.20
N PRO A 198 -2.36 -13.14 -13.17
CA PRO A 198 -3.08 -13.49 -11.96
C PRO A 198 -2.72 -14.91 -11.50
N LEU A 199 -2.53 -15.07 -10.20
CA LEU A 199 -2.22 -16.33 -9.55
C LEU A 199 -3.37 -16.75 -8.63
N SER A 200 -3.94 -17.93 -8.83
CA SER A 200 -4.87 -18.52 -7.85
C SER A 200 -4.11 -18.99 -6.61
N LEU A 201 -4.63 -18.65 -5.43
CA LEU A 201 -4.08 -19.04 -4.14
C LEU A 201 -4.97 -20.11 -3.51
N SER A 202 -4.36 -21.21 -3.09
CA SER A 202 -5.06 -22.30 -2.40
C SER A 202 -5.23 -21.96 -0.92
N VAL A 203 -6.49 -21.89 -0.46
CA VAL A 203 -6.83 -21.68 0.94
C VAL A 203 -6.55 -22.97 1.74
N PRO A 204 -5.77 -22.92 2.83
CA PRO A 204 -5.45 -24.12 3.62
C PRO A 204 -6.68 -24.61 4.41
N PRO A 205 -6.77 -25.91 4.73
CA PRO A 205 -7.90 -26.49 5.48
C PRO A 205 -8.23 -25.74 6.78
N ALA A 206 -7.21 -25.38 7.57
CA ALA A 206 -7.41 -24.65 8.82
C ALA A 206 -8.09 -23.28 8.66
N ALA A 207 -7.90 -22.60 7.51
CA ALA A 207 -8.58 -21.35 7.21
C ALA A 207 -10.01 -21.59 6.69
N MET A 208 -10.24 -22.68 5.94
CA MET A 208 -11.58 -23.10 5.53
C MET A 208 -12.44 -23.48 6.74
N ASP A 209 -11.88 -24.20 7.71
CA ASP A 209 -12.57 -24.56 8.96
C ASP A 209 -13.02 -23.33 9.77
N GLN A 210 -12.38 -22.18 9.54
CA GLN A 210 -12.71 -20.88 10.15
C GLN A 210 -13.59 -20.00 9.27
N GLY A 211 -14.19 -20.55 8.21
CA GLY A 211 -15.20 -19.86 7.41
C GLY A 211 -14.67 -19.16 6.16
N LEU A 212 -13.39 -19.30 5.80
CA LEU A 212 -12.85 -18.71 4.57
C LEU A 212 -13.19 -19.59 3.35
N PHE A 213 -14.39 -19.43 2.81
CA PHE A 213 -14.90 -20.18 1.67
C PHE A 213 -14.99 -19.30 0.41
N GLY A 214 -14.13 -19.54 -0.57
CA GLY A 214 -14.20 -18.79 -1.82
C GLY A 214 -12.94 -18.94 -2.65
N GLU A 215 -12.91 -18.19 -3.76
CA GLU A 215 -11.75 -18.14 -4.64
C GLU A 215 -10.85 -16.97 -4.25
N LEU A 216 -9.64 -17.28 -3.81
CA LEU A 216 -8.60 -16.30 -3.55
C LEU A 216 -7.61 -16.29 -4.71
N SER A 217 -7.28 -15.11 -5.21
CA SER A 217 -6.24 -14.91 -6.20
C SER A 217 -5.38 -13.69 -5.86
N MET A 218 -4.20 -13.63 -6.46
CA MET A 218 -3.22 -12.58 -6.28
C MET A 218 -2.78 -12.06 -7.65
N GLN A 219 -2.86 -10.75 -7.83
CA GLN A 219 -2.43 -10.07 -9.04
C GLN A 219 -1.21 -9.22 -8.73
N PRO A 220 0.00 -9.64 -9.13
CA PRO A 220 1.19 -8.84 -8.98
C PRO A 220 1.24 -7.73 -10.03
N PHE A 221 1.79 -6.58 -9.66
CA PHE A 221 2.26 -5.57 -10.59
C PHE A 221 3.48 -4.86 -10.02
N SER A 222 4.38 -4.40 -10.90
CA SER A 222 5.61 -3.75 -10.45
C SER A 222 6.09 -2.65 -11.37
N PHE A 223 6.98 -1.80 -10.87
CA PHE A 223 7.65 -0.78 -11.68
C PHE A 223 8.99 -0.37 -11.07
N LEU A 224 9.85 0.20 -11.91
CA LEU A 224 11.10 0.83 -11.48
C LEU A 224 10.90 2.34 -11.23
N SER A 225 11.47 2.83 -10.13
CA SER A 225 11.49 4.24 -9.75
C SER A 225 12.92 4.68 -9.42
N PRO A 226 13.48 5.69 -10.11
CA PRO A 226 12.89 6.39 -11.27
C PRO A 226 12.80 5.49 -12.51
N CYS A 227 11.91 5.83 -13.45
CA CYS A 227 11.87 5.18 -14.75
C CYS A 227 12.85 5.83 -15.73
N VAL A 228 13.79 5.06 -16.26
CA VAL A 228 14.76 5.52 -17.27
C VAL A 228 14.58 4.86 -18.64
N LEU A 229 13.38 4.40 -18.98
CA LEU A 229 13.12 3.78 -20.29
C LEU A 229 13.50 4.66 -21.48
N GLN A 230 13.48 5.98 -21.30
CA GLN A 230 13.86 6.97 -22.31
C GLN A 230 15.37 7.08 -22.53
N TYR A 231 16.18 6.50 -21.63
CA TYR A 231 17.64 6.55 -21.65
C TYR A 231 18.22 5.13 -21.69
N PRO A 232 18.26 4.48 -22.87
CA PRO A 232 18.72 3.10 -23.01
C PRO A 232 20.20 2.91 -22.66
N ASN A 233 21.02 3.98 -22.72
CA ASN A 233 22.46 3.88 -22.43
C ASN A 233 22.82 4.36 -21.02
N LEU A 234 21.85 4.77 -20.19
CA LEU A 234 22.11 5.26 -18.85
C LEU A 234 22.48 4.10 -17.91
N PRO A 235 23.69 4.10 -17.30
CA PRO A 235 24.06 3.09 -16.32
C PRO A 235 23.12 3.14 -15.12
N THR A 236 22.56 1.98 -14.78
CA THR A 236 21.56 1.84 -13.71
C THR A 236 21.86 0.66 -12.81
N ARG A 237 21.72 0.87 -11.51
CA ARG A 237 21.90 -0.13 -10.47
C ARG A 237 20.60 -0.29 -9.68
N LEU A 238 20.16 -1.53 -9.48
CA LEU A 238 19.03 -1.83 -8.59
C LEU A 238 19.55 -1.80 -7.15
N ALA A 239 19.05 -0.88 -6.34
CA ALA A 239 19.41 -0.75 -4.94
C ALA A 239 18.52 -1.61 -4.04
N HIS A 240 17.20 -1.49 -4.25
CA HIS A 240 16.20 -2.07 -3.37
C HIS A 240 14.99 -2.62 -4.14
N ILE A 241 14.39 -3.65 -3.57
CA ILE A 241 13.08 -4.19 -3.96
C ILE A 241 12.14 -4.00 -2.77
N GLN A 242 11.04 -3.27 -2.97
CA GLN A 242 10.05 -2.99 -1.94
C GLN A 242 8.74 -3.67 -2.31
N VAL A 243 8.22 -4.50 -1.39
CA VAL A 243 7.03 -5.31 -1.60
C VAL A 243 5.89 -4.84 -0.70
N PHE A 244 4.75 -4.58 -1.31
CA PHE A 244 3.52 -4.24 -0.63
C PHE A 244 2.48 -5.32 -0.87
N VAL A 245 1.75 -5.69 0.18
CA VAL A 245 0.59 -6.57 0.07
C VAL A 245 -0.65 -5.73 0.33
N CYS A 246 -1.64 -5.82 -0.55
CA CYS A 246 -2.91 -5.14 -0.41
C CYS A 246 -4.02 -6.16 -0.32
N CYS A 247 -4.93 -5.98 0.64
CA CYS A 247 -6.16 -6.78 0.71
C CYS A 247 -7.12 -6.40 -0.44
N PRO A 248 -8.24 -7.14 -0.63
CA PRO A 248 -9.18 -6.87 -1.72
C PRO A 248 -9.76 -5.45 -1.76
N SER A 249 -9.81 -4.74 -0.64
CA SER A 249 -10.18 -3.32 -0.54
C SER A 249 -9.03 -2.36 -0.87
N ASN A 250 -7.90 -2.85 -1.41
CA ASN A 250 -6.69 -2.08 -1.72
C ASN A 250 -6.06 -1.37 -0.50
N VAL A 251 -6.43 -1.77 0.71
CA VAL A 251 -5.76 -1.31 1.93
C VAL A 251 -4.47 -2.13 2.10
N THR A 252 -3.38 -1.45 2.38
CA THR A 252 -2.10 -2.10 2.63
C THR A 252 -2.15 -2.86 3.96
N ILE A 253 -1.75 -4.12 3.93
CA ILE A 253 -1.74 -5.00 5.11
C ILE A 253 -0.31 -5.27 5.53
N THR A 254 -0.15 -5.65 6.80
CA THR A 254 1.16 -6.03 7.31
C THR A 254 1.63 -7.29 6.58
N ALA A 255 2.77 -7.19 5.90
CA ALA A 255 3.30 -8.31 5.14
C ALA A 255 3.61 -9.49 6.10
N PRO A 256 3.21 -10.72 5.75
CA PRO A 256 3.52 -11.93 6.50
C PRO A 256 5.02 -12.06 6.78
N PRO A 257 5.44 -12.04 8.06
CA PRO A 257 6.83 -11.80 8.40
C PRO A 257 7.74 -12.95 7.96
N SER A 258 7.31 -14.21 8.13
CA SER A 258 8.14 -15.38 7.86
C SER A 258 8.22 -15.74 6.38
N PHE A 259 7.11 -15.66 5.63
CA PHE A 259 7.13 -15.95 4.19
C PHE A 259 8.07 -14.99 3.47
N PHE A 260 7.91 -13.68 3.69
CA PHE A 260 8.74 -12.66 3.06
C PHE A 260 10.15 -12.55 3.69
N GLN A 261 10.38 -13.02 4.92
CA GLN A 261 11.75 -13.23 5.43
C GLN A 261 12.50 -14.27 4.60
N ASN A 262 11.84 -15.39 4.29
CA ASN A 262 12.45 -16.53 3.64
C ASN A 262 12.40 -16.45 2.11
N LEU A 263 11.61 -15.54 1.53
CA LEU A 263 11.42 -15.44 0.09
C LEU A 263 12.74 -15.30 -0.70
N PRO A 264 13.71 -14.46 -0.31
CA PRO A 264 14.97 -14.32 -1.07
C PRO A 264 15.75 -15.62 -1.23
N ALA A 265 15.71 -16.51 -0.24
CA ALA A 265 16.38 -17.81 -0.29
C ALA A 265 15.80 -18.77 -1.33
N HIS A 266 14.61 -18.49 -1.86
CA HIS A 266 13.92 -19.29 -2.86
C HIS A 266 13.93 -18.66 -4.25
N LEU A 267 14.50 -17.46 -4.41
CA LEU A 267 14.61 -16.78 -5.70
C LEU A 267 15.92 -17.14 -6.38
N ASP A 268 15.82 -17.47 -7.66
CA ASP A 268 17.01 -17.62 -8.52
C ASP A 268 17.58 -16.24 -8.85
N CYS A 269 18.56 -15.78 -8.07
CA CYS A 269 19.16 -14.47 -8.26
C CYS A 269 19.92 -14.39 -9.59
N GLU A 270 20.53 -15.48 -10.05
CA GLU A 270 21.28 -15.52 -11.31
C GLU A 270 20.37 -15.30 -12.51
N GLU A 271 19.19 -15.94 -12.52
CA GLU A 271 18.19 -15.73 -13.57
C GLU A 271 17.68 -14.27 -13.61
N LEU A 272 17.67 -13.60 -12.46
CA LEU A 272 17.31 -12.19 -12.34
C LEU A 272 18.47 -11.25 -12.75
N GLY A 273 19.67 -11.77 -12.97
CA GLY A 273 20.88 -10.98 -13.24
C GLY A 273 21.43 -10.27 -12.00
N LEU A 274 21.17 -10.84 -10.82
CA LEU A 274 21.55 -10.33 -9.51
C LEU A 274 22.49 -11.33 -8.82
N ARG A 275 23.34 -10.86 -7.90
CA ARG A 275 24.22 -11.74 -7.11
C ARG A 275 23.48 -12.31 -5.91
N ALA A 276 22.82 -11.43 -5.17
CA ALA A 276 22.08 -11.82 -3.99
C ALA A 276 20.99 -10.78 -3.67
N ILE A 277 19.94 -11.25 -3.00
CA ILE A 277 18.89 -10.42 -2.43
C ILE A 277 18.82 -10.75 -0.95
N TYR A 278 18.84 -9.72 -0.10
CA TYR A 278 18.72 -9.89 1.34
C TYR A 278 17.68 -8.94 1.90
N ARG A 279 17.01 -9.34 2.98
CA ARG A 279 16.05 -8.47 3.67
C ARG A 279 16.81 -7.30 4.31
N SER A 280 16.34 -6.09 4.06
CA SER A 280 16.93 -4.90 4.67
C SER A 280 16.55 -4.83 6.15
N THR A 281 17.52 -4.44 6.97
CA THR A 281 17.32 -4.09 8.38
C THR A 281 17.27 -2.57 8.59
N SER A 282 17.39 -1.78 7.51
CA SER A 282 17.42 -0.32 7.61
C SER A 282 16.05 0.26 7.95
N LYS A 283 16.03 1.22 8.88
CA LYS A 283 14.85 2.02 9.27
C LYS A 283 14.81 3.36 8.53
N ASP A 284 15.28 3.40 7.29
CA ASP A 284 15.36 4.65 6.54
C ASP A 284 13.93 5.15 6.19
N PRO A 285 13.57 6.41 6.50
CA PRO A 285 12.25 6.96 6.17
C PRO A 285 11.90 6.93 4.67
N LEU A 286 12.89 6.88 3.76
CA LEU A 286 12.67 6.68 2.32
C LEU A 286 12.16 5.27 1.95
N HIS A 287 12.29 4.33 2.88
CA HIS A 287 11.89 2.92 2.79
C HIS A 287 10.70 2.60 3.70
N SER A 288 9.96 3.63 4.13
CA SER A 288 8.79 3.48 4.99
C SER A 288 7.69 2.65 4.31
N GLY A 289 7.36 1.53 4.94
CA GLY A 289 6.25 0.65 4.61
C GLY A 289 6.61 -0.54 3.71
N GLY A 290 5.91 -1.67 3.90
CA GLY A 290 6.14 -2.88 3.11
C GLY A 290 7.42 -3.65 3.50
N THR A 291 7.70 -4.75 2.80
CA THR A 291 8.95 -5.52 3.00
C THR A 291 10.02 -5.03 2.04
N VAL A 292 11.16 -4.60 2.58
CA VAL A 292 12.28 -4.05 1.80
C VAL A 292 13.39 -5.08 1.72
N TYR A 293 13.87 -5.33 0.52
CA TYR A 293 15.07 -6.09 0.24
C TYR A 293 16.13 -5.19 -0.37
N THR A 294 17.38 -5.43 0.01
CA THR A 294 18.55 -4.82 -0.61
C THR A 294 19.15 -5.82 -1.58
N VAL A 295 19.73 -5.29 -2.65
CA VAL A 295 20.22 -6.07 -3.77
C VAL A 295 21.73 -5.92 -3.90
N GLU A 296 22.42 -7.06 -3.96
CA GLU A 296 23.79 -7.16 -4.43
C GLU A 296 23.78 -7.54 -5.91
N GLU A 297 24.45 -6.75 -6.72
CA GLU A 297 24.60 -7.03 -8.14
C GLU A 297 25.83 -7.91 -8.39
N LEU A 298 25.80 -8.66 -9.51
CA LEU A 298 26.96 -9.38 -10.00
C LEU A 298 28.00 -8.34 -10.44
N GLU A 299 28.97 -8.01 -9.58
CA GLU A 299 30.12 -7.21 -9.97
C GLU A 299 31.04 -8.09 -10.82
N ASN A 300 31.20 -7.77 -12.10
CA ASN A 300 32.31 -8.31 -12.87
C ASN A 300 33.59 -7.65 -12.35
N HIS A 301 34.49 -8.45 -11.78
CA HIS A 301 35.74 -7.99 -11.17
C HIS A 301 36.67 -7.23 -12.15
N GLU A 302 36.43 -7.33 -13.46
CA GLU A 302 37.21 -6.67 -14.51
C GLU A 302 36.78 -5.22 -14.80
N ASP A 303 35.60 -4.78 -14.33
CA ASP A 303 35.08 -3.42 -14.58
C ASP A 303 35.57 -2.35 -13.58
N LYS A 304 36.21 -2.76 -12.47
CA LYS A 304 36.69 -1.83 -11.43
C LYS A 304 37.82 -0.91 -11.90
N GLU A 305 38.54 -1.30 -12.95
CA GLU A 305 39.69 -0.53 -13.46
C GLU A 305 39.38 0.30 -14.72
N ARG A 306 38.20 0.17 -15.34
CA ARG A 306 37.93 0.78 -16.66
C ARG A 306 36.75 1.74 -16.77
N GLN A 307 35.89 1.87 -15.75
CA GLN A 307 34.77 2.84 -15.79
C GLN A 307 35.12 4.18 -15.14
N GLN A 308 35.87 5.02 -15.85
CA GLN A 308 35.88 6.46 -15.59
C GLN A 308 34.57 7.08 -16.09
N ASN A 309 33.68 7.51 -15.18
CA ASN A 309 33.39 8.95 -14.95
C ASN A 309 32.05 9.27 -14.25
N LEU A 310 31.07 8.37 -14.14
CA LEU A 310 29.81 8.67 -13.43
C LEU A 310 29.24 7.46 -12.66
N PRO A 311 28.79 7.63 -11.41
CA PRO A 311 28.16 6.55 -10.65
C PRO A 311 26.83 6.12 -11.30
N PRO A 312 26.50 4.81 -11.30
CA PRO A 312 25.25 4.33 -11.85
C PRO A 312 24.05 4.90 -11.08
N LEU A 313 22.99 5.25 -11.81
CA LEU A 313 21.78 5.76 -11.20
C LEU A 313 21.09 4.64 -10.40
N GLN A 314 20.83 4.90 -9.13
CA GLN A 314 20.14 3.96 -8.25
C GLN A 314 18.64 3.91 -8.58
N GLN A 315 18.13 2.71 -8.84
CA GLN A 315 16.72 2.44 -9.05
C GLN A 315 16.17 1.57 -7.92
N ARG A 316 14.90 1.76 -7.60
CA ARG A 316 14.12 0.92 -6.70
C ARG A 316 13.04 0.21 -7.49
N LEU A 317 12.81 -1.07 -7.22
CA LEU A 317 11.68 -1.82 -7.75
C LEU A 317 10.58 -1.81 -6.70
N LEU A 318 9.41 -1.26 -7.05
CA LEU A 318 8.22 -1.37 -6.23
C LEU A 318 7.34 -2.48 -6.78
N LEU A 319 6.98 -3.44 -5.95
CA LEU A 319 6.16 -4.59 -6.29
C LEU A 319 4.94 -4.60 -5.36
N PHE A 320 3.76 -4.69 -5.96
CA PHE A 320 2.50 -4.74 -5.25
C PHE A 320 1.83 -6.07 -5.52
N LEU A 321 1.35 -6.71 -4.46
CA LEU A 321 0.62 -7.96 -4.49
C LEU A 321 -0.83 -7.65 -4.11
N LEU A 322 -1.70 -7.56 -5.11
CA LEU A 322 -3.10 -7.28 -4.90
C LEU A 322 -3.86 -8.58 -4.67
N LEU A 323 -4.40 -8.74 -3.47
CA LEU A 323 -5.26 -9.88 -3.16
C LEU A 323 -6.66 -9.63 -3.70
N HIS A 324 -7.27 -10.70 -4.17
CA HIS A 324 -8.59 -10.70 -4.78
C HIS A 324 -9.36 -11.87 -4.23
N TYR A 325 -10.52 -11.59 -3.67
CA TYR A 325 -11.37 -12.59 -3.08
C TYR A 325 -12.75 -12.51 -3.72
N ASN A 326 -13.26 -13.66 -4.13
CA ASN A 326 -14.59 -13.80 -4.67
C ASN A 326 -15.32 -14.91 -3.92
N ASP A 327 -16.38 -14.52 -3.21
CA ASP A 327 -17.30 -15.42 -2.55
C ASP A 327 -18.73 -15.00 -2.93
N PRO A 328 -19.48 -15.85 -3.67
CA PRO A 328 -20.84 -15.54 -4.09
C PRO A 328 -21.83 -15.45 -2.91
N PHE A 329 -21.44 -15.89 -1.72
CA PHE A 329 -22.28 -15.89 -0.52
C PHE A 329 -22.03 -14.69 0.40
N THR A 330 -21.02 -13.86 0.12
CA THR A 330 -20.82 -12.59 0.86
C THR A 330 -21.79 -11.51 0.38
N VAL A 331 -22.82 -11.22 1.19
CA VAL A 331 -23.88 -10.26 0.82
C VAL A 331 -23.73 -8.95 1.57
N GLN A 332 -23.30 -8.96 2.85
CA GLN A 332 -23.20 -7.76 3.67
C GLN A 332 -21.78 -7.20 3.72
N LEU A 333 -21.66 -5.88 3.95
CA LEU A 333 -20.36 -5.21 4.08
C LEU A 333 -19.56 -5.75 5.26
N SER A 334 -20.22 -6.05 6.38
CA SER A 334 -19.63 -6.67 7.56
C SER A 334 -18.99 -8.02 7.21
N ASP A 335 -19.66 -8.85 6.42
CA ASP A 335 -19.15 -10.16 6.00
C ASP A 335 -17.88 -10.01 5.16
N VAL A 336 -17.86 -9.03 4.25
CA VAL A 336 -16.68 -8.75 3.41
C VAL A 336 -15.51 -8.27 4.27
N VAL A 337 -15.76 -7.36 5.22
CA VAL A 337 -14.71 -6.85 6.12
C VAL A 337 -14.17 -7.96 7.02
N ALA A 338 -15.04 -8.77 7.63
CA ALA A 338 -14.66 -9.92 8.44
C ALA A 338 -13.84 -10.94 7.63
N THR A 339 -14.21 -11.13 6.36
CA THR A 339 -13.47 -12.00 5.44
C THR A 339 -12.09 -11.44 5.12
N GLU A 340 -11.94 -10.14 4.86
CA GLU A 340 -10.62 -9.53 4.65
C GLU A 340 -9.72 -9.65 5.88
N VAL A 341 -10.28 -9.50 7.09
CA VAL A 341 -9.56 -9.75 8.34
C VAL A 341 -9.15 -11.21 8.46
N SER A 342 -10.01 -12.14 8.05
CA SER A 342 -9.69 -13.57 8.04
C SER A 342 -8.57 -13.90 7.05
N ILE A 343 -8.60 -13.33 5.84
CA ILE A 343 -7.54 -13.47 4.85
C ILE A 343 -6.21 -12.95 5.40
N GLU A 344 -6.20 -11.77 6.02
CA GLU A 344 -4.99 -11.18 6.60
C GLU A 344 -4.40 -12.08 7.70
N ARG A 345 -5.26 -12.61 8.58
CA ARG A 345 -4.84 -13.52 9.66
C ARG A 345 -4.19 -14.79 9.13
N HIS A 346 -4.76 -15.37 8.07
CA HIS A 346 -4.31 -16.64 7.48
C HIS A 346 -3.34 -16.45 6.30
N LEU A 347 -2.92 -15.22 6.02
CA LEU A 347 -2.18 -14.92 4.80
C LEU A 347 -0.83 -15.66 4.73
N GLU A 348 -0.15 -15.79 5.87
CA GLU A 348 1.10 -16.55 5.97
C GLU A 348 0.90 -18.00 5.51
N ASP A 349 -0.12 -18.68 6.05
CA ASP A 349 -0.41 -20.07 5.73
C ASP A 349 -0.89 -20.24 4.29
N ILE A 350 -1.70 -19.30 3.78
CA ILE A 350 -2.16 -19.25 2.38
C ILE A 350 -0.97 -19.15 1.42
N LEU A 351 -0.03 -18.24 1.68
CA LEU A 351 1.16 -18.07 0.84
C LEU A 351 2.08 -19.28 0.92
N ASN A 352 2.23 -19.89 2.10
CA ASN A 352 3.01 -21.11 2.28
C ASN A 352 2.38 -22.32 1.55
N ASN A 353 1.05 -22.44 1.59
CA ASN A 353 0.32 -23.49 0.88
C ASN A 353 0.51 -23.38 -0.65
N SER A 354 0.64 -22.16 -1.16
CA SER A 354 0.87 -21.87 -2.59
C SER A 354 2.33 -21.50 -2.91
N LYS A 355 3.29 -21.86 -2.05
CA LYS A 355 4.67 -21.31 -2.05
C LYS A 355 5.35 -21.37 -3.41
N GLN A 356 5.37 -22.53 -4.06
CA GLN A 356 6.05 -22.69 -5.35
C GLN A 356 5.44 -21.83 -6.46
N ALA A 357 4.13 -21.61 -6.43
CA ALA A 357 3.46 -20.78 -7.42
C ALA A 357 3.71 -19.29 -7.14
N VAL A 358 3.67 -18.88 -5.87
CA VAL A 358 3.97 -17.52 -5.42
C VAL A 358 5.40 -17.14 -5.75
N VAL A 359 6.39 -17.99 -5.43
CA VAL A 359 7.81 -17.76 -5.74
C VAL A 359 8.02 -17.60 -7.25
N ARG A 360 7.44 -18.48 -8.07
CA ARG A 360 7.53 -18.38 -9.54
C ARG A 360 6.89 -17.11 -10.09
N ALA A 361 5.72 -16.72 -9.60
CA ALA A 361 5.06 -15.49 -10.00
C ALA A 361 5.91 -14.25 -9.65
N PHE A 362 6.47 -14.24 -8.44
CA PHE A 362 7.35 -13.17 -7.94
C PHE A 362 8.63 -13.05 -8.78
N GLN A 363 9.30 -14.17 -9.04
CA GLN A 363 10.51 -14.23 -9.87
C GLN A 363 10.21 -13.79 -11.31
N THR A 364 9.10 -14.25 -11.88
CA THR A 364 8.67 -13.86 -13.23
C THR A 364 8.40 -12.36 -13.32
N GLU A 365 7.74 -11.78 -12.32
CA GLU A 365 7.40 -10.36 -12.29
C GLU A 365 8.65 -9.48 -12.15
N ILE A 366 9.57 -9.83 -11.23
CA ILE A 366 10.85 -9.13 -11.12
C ILE A 366 11.63 -9.24 -12.43
N LYS A 367 11.72 -10.44 -13.02
CA LYS A 367 12.41 -10.65 -14.30
C LYS A 367 11.82 -9.81 -15.43
N LYS A 368 10.49 -9.73 -15.53
CA LYS A 368 9.77 -8.89 -16.51
C LYS A 368 10.15 -7.41 -16.32
N THR A 369 10.17 -6.93 -15.08
CA THR A 369 10.48 -5.53 -14.74
C THR A 369 11.95 -5.16 -14.93
N LEU A 370 12.86 -6.08 -14.61
CA LEU A 370 14.31 -5.89 -14.82
C LEU A 370 14.75 -6.13 -16.27
N LYS A 371 13.88 -6.65 -17.15
CA LYS A 371 14.21 -6.96 -18.55
C LYS A 371 14.90 -5.81 -19.29
N ALA A 372 14.40 -4.59 -19.14
CA ALA A 372 14.99 -3.42 -19.79
C ALA A 372 16.38 -3.10 -19.19
N GLN A 373 16.51 -3.11 -17.87
CA GLN A 373 17.78 -2.88 -17.18
C GLN A 373 18.84 -3.93 -17.54
N ASN A 374 18.47 -5.21 -17.52
CA ASN A 374 19.37 -6.32 -17.85
C ASN A 374 19.85 -6.27 -19.30
N ARG A 375 18.99 -5.81 -20.23
CA ARG A 375 19.42 -5.53 -21.62
C ARG A 375 20.46 -4.42 -21.70
N ARG A 376 20.32 -3.34 -20.93
CA ARG A 376 21.32 -2.26 -20.88
C ARG A 376 22.66 -2.77 -20.39
N LYS A 377 22.67 -3.52 -19.29
CA LYS A 377 23.91 -4.12 -18.74
C LYS A 377 24.63 -5.03 -19.74
N LYS A 378 23.88 -5.86 -20.48
CA LYS A 378 24.45 -6.73 -21.52
C LYS A 378 25.00 -5.93 -22.71
N ALA A 379 24.30 -4.88 -23.14
CA ALA A 379 24.74 -4.02 -24.24
C ALA A 379 26.01 -3.22 -23.87
N SER A 380 26.09 -2.72 -22.64
CA SER A 380 27.30 -2.07 -22.14
C SER A 380 28.47 -3.03 -21.97
N GLN A 381 28.25 -4.35 -21.86
CA GLN A 381 29.33 -5.34 -21.83
C GLN A 381 29.79 -5.74 -23.24
N ALA A 382 28.88 -5.81 -24.21
CA ALA A 382 29.19 -6.21 -25.58
C ALA A 382 29.85 -5.09 -26.42
N SER A 383 29.74 -3.83 -26.00
CA SER A 383 30.32 -2.67 -26.71
C SER A 383 31.83 -2.49 -26.46
N TYR A 384 32.46 -3.41 -25.72
CA TYR A 384 33.89 -3.40 -25.36
C TYR A 384 34.62 -4.70 -25.76
N ILE A 385 33.99 -5.53 -26.61
CA ILE A 385 34.61 -6.64 -27.35
C ILE A 385 34.69 -6.21 -28.80
#